data_AF-E7REX1-F1
#
_entry.id   AF-E7REX1-F1
#
_cell.length_a   1.000
_cell.length_b   1.000
_cell.length_c   1.000
_cell.angle_alpha   90.00
_cell.angle_beta   90.00
_cell.angle_gamma   90.00
#
_symmetry.space_group_name_H-M   'P 1'
#
loop_
_entity.id
_entity.type
_entity.pdbx_description
1 polymer ?
#
loop_
_entity_poly.entity_id
_entity_poly.type
_entity_poly.pdbx_seq_one_letter_code
_entity_poly.pdbx_strand_id
1 'polypeptide(L)' 'MIQLVNEDIPLSYKEVDIESDEVLHEKYMLMIPVLEKDKEILLYGNIGYIELVEALEN' A
#
# COMPACT_ATOMS: atom_id res chain seq x y z
N MET A 1 -5.87 -3.28 -8.63
CA MET A 1 -6.59 -2.26 -7.83
C MET A 1 -5.82 -0.94 -7.82
N ILE A 2 -4.55 -0.90 -7.40
CA ILE A 2 -3.74 0.33 -7.43
C ILE A 2 -3.65 0.95 -8.83
N GLN A 3 -3.56 0.12 -9.88
CA GLN A 3 -3.58 0.59 -11.27
C GLN A 3 -4.90 1.27 -11.66
N LEU A 4 -6.04 0.83 -11.13
CA LEU A 4 -7.34 1.46 -11.40
C LEU A 4 -7.39 2.83 -10.74
N VAL A 5 -6.96 2.93 -9.48
CA VAL A 5 -6.86 4.22 -8.79
C VAL A 5 -5.87 5.14 -9.49
N ASN A 6 -4.81 4.60 -10.08
CA ASN A 6 -3.84 5.37 -10.85
C ASN A 6 -4.40 6.00 -12.15
N GLU A 7 -5.48 5.44 -12.70
CA GLU A 7 -6.19 6.03 -13.85
C GLU A 7 -6.95 7.30 -13.45
N ASP A 8 -7.53 7.33 -12.25
CA ASP A 8 -8.29 8.47 -11.71
C ASP A 8 -7.40 9.49 -10.99
N ILE A 9 -6.38 9.02 -10.26
CA ILE A 9 -5.44 9.80 -9.45
C ILE A 9 -4.03 9.40 -9.88
N PRO A 10 -3.29 10.23 -10.64
CA PRO A 10 -1.94 9.90 -11.05
C PRO A 10 -0.99 9.78 -9.84
N LEU A 11 -0.46 8.57 -9.64
CA LEU A 11 0.37 8.18 -8.51
C LEU A 11 1.71 7.63 -9.00
N SER A 12 2.78 8.05 -8.35
CA SER A 12 4.06 7.36 -8.42
C SER A 12 4.16 6.39 -7.25
N TYR A 13 4.17 5.09 -7.52
CA TYR A 13 4.31 4.07 -6.49
C TYR A 13 5.35 3.02 -6.89
N LYS A 14 5.80 2.25 -5.91
CA LYS A 14 6.62 1.06 -6.13
C LYS A 14 5.98 -0.11 -5.42
N GLU A 15 5.99 -1.26 -6.07
CA GLU A 15 5.68 -2.52 -5.41
C GLU A 15 6.95 -3.04 -4.75
N VAL A 16 6.82 -3.50 -3.51
CA VAL A 16 7.94 -4.03 -2.72
C VAL A 16 7.57 -5.44 -2.31
N ASP A 17 8.38 -6.41 -2.73
CA ASP A 17 8.30 -7.78 -2.25
C ASP A 17 8.98 -7.90 -0.90
N ILE A 18 8.19 -8.00 0.16
CA ILE A 18 8.69 -8.11 1.54
C ILE A 18 9.32 -9.47 1.83
N GLU A 19 9.08 -10.52 1.03
CA GLU A 19 9.72 -11.83 1.25
C GLU A 19 11.21 -11.82 0.93
N SER A 20 11.64 -10.86 0.11
CA SER A 20 13.05 -10.68 -0.27
C SER A 20 13.89 -9.88 0.73
N ASP A 21 13.26 -9.25 1.73
CA ASP A 21 13.90 -8.41 2.75
C ASP A 21 13.44 -8.83 4.14
N GLU A 22 14.35 -9.42 4.92
CA GLU A 22 14.06 -9.97 6.25
C GLU A 22 13.48 -8.92 7.22
N VAL A 23 13.95 -7.67 7.15
CA VAL A 23 13.50 -6.58 8.02
C VAL A 23 12.06 -6.18 7.66
N LEU A 24 11.75 -6.09 6.37
CA LEU A 24 10.39 -5.80 5.92
C LEU A 24 9.45 -6.98 6.16
N HIS A 25 9.93 -8.21 6.00
CA HIS A 25 9.16 -9.42 6.27
C HIS A 25 8.70 -9.45 7.73
N GLU A 26 9.63 -9.36 8.69
CA GLU A 26 9.29 -9.35 10.11
C GLU A 26 8.33 -8.21 10.47
N LYS A 27 8.52 -7.03 9.87
CA LYS A 27 7.69 -5.86 10.14
C LYS A 27 6.27 -5.99 9.59
N TYR A 28 6.08 -6.56 8.41
CA TYR A 28 4.83 -6.45 7.65
C TYR A 28 4.11 -7.77 7.37
N MET A 29 4.70 -8.94 7.64
CA MET A 29 4.14 -10.26 7.24
C MET A 29 2.70 -10.52 7.72
N LEU A 30 2.27 -9.94 8.84
CA LEU A 30 0.91 -10.10 9.39
C LEU A 30 -0.08 -9.02 8.92
N MET A 31 0.40 -8.03 8.16
CA MET A 31 -0.36 -6.85 7.74
C MET A 31 -0.54 -6.76 6.22
N ILE A 32 0.13 -7.63 5.45
CA ILE A 32 0.08 -7.59 3.98
C ILE A 32 -1.36 -7.76 3.44
N PRO A 33 -1.75 -7.03 2.37
CA PRO A 33 -1.04 -5.91 1.73
C PRO A 33 -0.97 -4.65 2.61
N VAL A 34 0.12 -3.89 2.50
CA VAL A 34 0.36 -2.63 3.22
C VAL A 34 0.53 -1.49 2.23
N LEU A 35 -0.18 -0.38 2.46
CA LEU A 35 0.04 0.89 1.78
C LEU A 35 0.80 1.83 2.72
N GLU A 36 1.99 2.25 2.32
CA GLU A 36 2.85 3.16 3.07
C GLU A 36 3.14 4.42 2.25
N LYS A 37 3.06 5.60 2.88
CA LYS A 37 3.43 6.91 2.33
C LYS A 37 4.28 7.63 3.36
N ASP A 38 5.44 8.15 2.96
CA ASP A 38 6.35 8.90 3.84
C ASP A 38 6.72 8.17 5.16
N LYS A 39 6.85 6.83 5.11
CA LYS A 39 7.09 5.93 6.25
C LYS A 39 5.93 5.76 7.23
N GLU A 40 4.77 6.28 6.89
CA GLU A 40 3.53 6.09 7.64
C GLU A 40 2.64 5.07 6.92
N ILE A 41 2.09 4.13 7.68
CA ILE A 41 1.13 3.15 7.17
C ILE A 41 -0.21 3.87 7.03
N LEU A 42 -0.72 3.95 5.80
CA LEU A 42 -2.04 4.48 5.52
C LEU A 42 -3.11 3.41 5.67
N LEU A 43 -2.86 2.22 5.10
CA LEU A 43 -3.80 1.08 5.08
C LEU A 43 -3.05 -0.24 5.19
N TYR A 44 -3.71 -1.26 5.71
CA TYR A 44 -3.18 -2.63 5.75
C TYR A 44 -4.29 -3.68 5.78
N GLY A 45 -3.97 -4.91 5.38
CA GLY A 45 -4.88 -6.05 5.41
C GLY A 45 -5.91 -6.04 4.26
N ASN A 46 -7.20 -6.13 4.58
CA ASN A 46 -8.24 -6.13 3.55
C ASN A 46 -8.48 -4.71 3.04
N ILE A 47 -7.80 -4.35 1.95
CA ILE A 47 -7.90 -3.03 1.33
C ILE A 47 -8.88 -3.11 0.16
N GLY A 48 -9.96 -2.33 0.23
CA GLY A 48 -10.90 -2.15 -0.88
C GLY A 48 -10.57 -0.92 -1.72
N TYR A 49 -11.32 -0.75 -2.81
CA TYR A 49 -11.14 0.38 -3.73
C TYR A 49 -11.47 1.72 -3.07
N ILE A 50 -12.57 1.79 -2.33
CA ILE A 50 -13.04 3.02 -1.69
C ILE A 50 -12.02 3.48 -0.64
N GLU A 51 -11.59 2.57 0.23
CA GLU A 51 -10.58 2.86 1.26
C GLU A 51 -9.26 3.34 0.63
N LEU A 52 -8.85 2.74 -0.48
CA LEU A 52 -7.64 3.13 -1.21
C LEU A 52 -7.73 4.56 -1.74
N VAL A 53 -8.87 4.94 -2.35
CA VAL A 53 -9.10 6.30 -2.88
C VAL A 53 -9.11 7.31 -1.73
N GLU A 54 -9.89 7.06 -0.68
CA GLU A 54 -9.99 7.96 0.48
C GLU A 54 -8.62 8.19 1.15
N ALA A 55 -7.79 7.16 1.25
CA ALA A 55 -6.46 7.28 1.83
C ALA A 55 -5.46 8.09 0.96
N LEU A 56 -5.69 8.16 -0.35
CA LEU A 56 -4.78 8.80 -1.31
C LEU A 56 -5.19 10.23 -1.70
N GLU A 57 -6.45 10.60 -1.49
CA GLU A 57 -6.96 11.96 -1.69
C GLU A 57 -6.59 12.94 -0.55
N ASN A 58 -6.06 12.43 0.58
CA ASN A 58 -5.65 13.22 1.75
C ASN A 58 -4.16 13.61 1.78
#